data_AF-A0AAW4ENB7-F1
#
_entry.id   AF-A0AAW4ENB7-F1
#
_cell.length_a   1.000
_cell.length_b   1.000
_cell.length_c   1.000
_cell.angle_alpha   90.00
_cell.angle_beta   90.00
_cell.angle_gamma   90.00
#
_symmetry.space_group_name_H-M   'P 1'
#
loop_
_entity.id
_entity.type
_entity.pdbx_description
1 polymer ?
#
loop_
_entity_poly.entity_id
_entity_poly.type
_entity_poly.pdbx_seq_one_letter_code
_entity_poly.pdbx_strand_id
1 'polypeptide(L)'
;MNLSSSLGIGAAAFSADAAMPPVLKVRKMKHDLASYGHLRTVLEFSKWAHEQSRFPTIDAVCTRFNVHRSTAYRWTNALAAAYGIDPPPRSGREAR
;
A
#
# COMPACT_ATOMS: atom_id res chain seq x y z
N MET A 1 18.04 -68.72 23.46
CA MET A 1 16.84 -67.91 23.18
C MET A 1 17.11 -67.12 21.90
N ASN A 2 16.37 -67.40 20.83
CA ASN A 2 16.63 -66.90 19.48
C ASN A 2 15.46 -65.98 19.11
N LEU A 3 15.70 -64.68 18.97
CA LEU A 3 14.66 -63.67 18.72
C LEU A 3 14.59 -63.37 17.22
N SER A 4 13.66 -64.03 16.54
CA SER A 4 13.31 -63.73 15.14
C SER A 4 12.34 -62.56 15.12
N SER A 5 12.80 -61.38 14.69
CA SER A 5 11.95 -60.21 14.45
C SER A 5 11.35 -60.31 13.05
N SER A 6 10.13 -60.84 12.97
CA SER A 6 9.32 -60.79 11.75
C SER A 6 8.86 -59.35 11.48
N LEU A 7 9.63 -58.60 10.69
CA LEU A 7 9.16 -57.35 10.11
C LEU A 7 8.11 -57.66 9.04
N GLY A 8 6.84 -57.48 9.41
CA GLY A 8 5.71 -57.54 8.50
C GLY A 8 5.86 -56.50 7.39
N ILE A 9 6.00 -57.00 6.16
CA ILE A 9 5.89 -56.26 4.91
C ILE A 9 4.47 -55.68 4.84
N GLY A 10 4.33 -54.37 5.01
CA GLY A 10 3.02 -53.73 5.00
C GLY A 10 2.96 -52.23 5.30
N ALA A 11 4.07 -51.49 5.18
CA ALA A 11 4.02 -50.03 5.26
C ALA A 11 3.70 -49.47 3.86
N ALA A 12 2.41 -49.30 3.57
CA ALA A 12 1.99 -48.46 2.45
C ALA A 12 2.63 -47.07 2.59
N ALA A 13 3.25 -46.59 1.52
CA ALA A 13 3.99 -45.34 1.49
C ALA A 13 3.10 -44.17 1.91
N PHE A 14 3.40 -43.56 3.06
CA PHE A 14 2.76 -42.31 3.47
C PHE A 14 3.39 -41.17 2.65
N SER A 15 2.84 -40.92 1.46
CA SER A 15 3.16 -39.73 0.67
C SER A 15 2.47 -38.53 1.30
N ALA A 16 3.11 -37.92 2.30
CA ALA A 16 2.74 -36.60 2.75
C ALA A 16 3.25 -35.58 1.71
N ASP A 17 2.47 -35.37 0.64
CA ASP A 17 2.58 -34.11 -0.10
C ASP A 17 2.05 -33.01 0.82
N ALA A 18 2.95 -32.48 1.65
CA ALA A 18 2.66 -31.35 2.52
C ALA A 18 2.66 -30.06 1.70
N ALA A 19 1.77 -30.00 0.70
CA ALA A 19 1.42 -28.75 0.05
C ALA A 19 0.62 -27.90 1.06
N MET A 20 1.35 -27.22 1.94
CA MET A 20 0.78 -26.23 2.86
C MET A 20 -0.05 -25.23 2.04
N PRO A 21 -1.33 -25.02 2.36
CA PRO A 21 -2.14 -24.05 1.63
C PRO A 21 -1.50 -22.66 1.74
N PRO A 22 -1.50 -21.85 0.67
CA PRO A 22 -0.90 -20.52 0.71
C PRO A 22 -1.61 -19.72 1.79
N VAL A 23 -0.84 -19.25 2.77
CA VAL A 23 -1.34 -18.40 3.85
C VAL A 23 -1.84 -17.11 3.21
N LEU A 24 -3.15 -17.03 2.98
CA LEU A 24 -3.81 -15.80 2.57
C LEU A 24 -3.58 -14.81 3.71
N LYS A 25 -2.72 -13.81 3.47
CA LYS A 25 -2.54 -12.68 4.38
C LYS A 25 -3.89 -11.98 4.52
N VAL A 26 -4.64 -12.36 5.54
CA VAL A 26 -5.87 -11.65 5.93
C VAL A 26 -5.44 -10.23 6.22
N ARG A 27 -5.75 -9.31 5.30
CA ARG A 27 -5.59 -7.88 5.54
C ARG A 27 -6.48 -7.57 6.73
N LYS A 28 -5.89 -7.45 7.93
CA LYS A 28 -6.60 -6.98 9.10
C LYS A 28 -7.31 -5.69 8.70
N MET A 29 -8.64 -5.70 8.72
CA MET A 29 -9.43 -4.50 8.54
C MET A 29 -8.94 -3.50 9.59
N LYS A 30 -8.19 -2.50 9.14
CA LYS A 30 -7.92 -1.31 9.94
C LYS A 30 -9.30 -0.71 10.21
N HIS A 31 -9.70 -0.63 11.48
CA HIS A 31 -10.94 0.02 11.92
C HIS A 31 -11.26 1.26 11.07
N ASP A 32 -12.53 1.60 10.84
CA ASP A 32 -12.92 2.75 10.01
C ASP A 32 -12.22 4.07 10.42
N LEU A 33 -11.92 4.23 11.71
CA LEU A 33 -11.20 5.36 12.28
C LEU A 33 -9.66 5.24 12.25
N ALA A 34 -9.08 4.09 11.92
CA ALA A 34 -7.63 3.93 11.79
C ALA A 34 -7.06 4.75 10.61
N SER A 35 -7.91 5.20 9.69
CA SER A 35 -7.59 6.14 8.62
C SER A 35 -7.93 7.60 8.97
N TYR A 36 -8.49 7.86 10.15
CA TYR A 36 -8.93 9.19 10.55
C TYR A 36 -7.78 10.20 10.60
N GLY A 37 -6.60 9.77 11.05
CA GLY A 37 -5.39 10.59 10.99
C GLY A 37 -5.07 11.02 9.55
N HIS A 38 -5.18 10.10 8.58
CA HIS A 38 -4.96 10.41 7.18
C HIS A 38 -6.01 11.37 6.63
N LEU A 39 -7.30 11.15 6.92
CA LEU A 39 -8.38 12.03 6.51
C LEU A 39 -8.21 13.44 7.07
N ARG A 40 -7.89 13.56 8.36
CA ARG A 40 -7.59 14.85 9.00
C ARG A 40 -6.45 15.56 8.27
N THR A 41 -5.35 14.87 7.97
CA THR A 41 -4.22 15.49 7.26
C THR A 41 -4.61 15.95 5.86
N VAL A 42 -5.42 15.18 5.14
CA VAL A 42 -5.90 15.58 3.80
C VAL A 42 -6.81 16.81 3.89
N LEU A 43 -7.68 16.90 4.90
CA LEU A 43 -8.53 18.07 5.14
C LEU A 43 -7.73 19.31 5.54
N GLU A 44 -6.72 19.15 6.38
CA GLU A 44 -5.79 20.23 6.74
C GLU A 44 -5.00 20.72 5.51
N PHE A 45 -4.57 19.79 4.64
CA PHE A 45 -3.94 20.12 3.36
C PHE A 45 -4.87 20.91 2.44
N SER A 46 -6.11 20.46 2.23
CA SER A 46 -7.03 21.14 1.32
C SER A 46 -7.45 22.52 1.83
N LYS A 47 -7.68 22.65 3.14
CA LYS A 47 -7.90 23.96 3.79
C LYS A 47 -6.71 24.89 3.55
N TRP A 48 -5.51 24.45 3.90
CA TRP A 48 -4.30 25.26 3.74
C TRP A 48 -4.04 25.65 2.28
N ALA A 49 -4.25 24.73 1.35
CA ALA A 49 -4.07 24.96 -0.09
C ALA A 49 -5.05 26.01 -0.62
N HIS A 50 -6.30 26.01 -0.15
CA HIS A 50 -7.31 26.99 -0.51
C HIS A 50 -6.99 28.40 0.02
N GLU A 51 -6.32 28.49 1.16
CA GLU A 51 -5.87 29.76 1.75
C GLU A 51 -4.66 30.39 1.00
N GLN A 52 -3.99 29.65 0.12
CA GLN A 52 -2.84 30.17 -0.62
C GLN A 52 -3.28 31.06 -1.81
N SER A 53 -2.61 32.19 -1.99
CA SER A 53 -2.82 33.06 -3.16
C SER A 53 -2.33 32.44 -4.48
N ARG A 54 -1.49 31.39 -4.40
CA ARG A 54 -0.92 30.68 -5.54
C ARG A 54 -0.98 29.18 -5.31
N PHE A 55 -1.09 28.41 -6.40
CA PHE A 55 -1.01 26.95 -6.36
C PHE A 55 0.27 26.47 -5.64
N PRO A 56 0.16 25.56 -4.66
CA PRO A 56 1.28 25.16 -3.80
C PRO A 56 2.34 24.36 -4.56
N THR A 57 3.62 24.64 -4.28
CA THR A 57 4.74 23.85 -4.81
C THR A 57 4.96 22.57 -3.99
N ILE A 58 5.58 21.56 -4.61
CA ILE A 58 5.91 20.29 -3.93
C ILE A 58 6.73 20.52 -2.66
N ASP A 59 7.75 21.39 -2.74
CA ASP A 59 8.62 21.67 -1.60
C ASP A 59 7.87 22.37 -0.46
N ALA A 60 6.94 23.28 -0.76
CA ALA A 60 6.08 23.91 0.26
C ALA A 60 5.21 22.88 0.99
N VAL A 61 4.66 21.90 0.27
CA VAL A 61 3.88 20.80 0.86
C VAL A 61 4.75 19.91 1.74
N CYS A 62 5.95 19.55 1.28
CA CYS A 62 6.91 18.77 2.06
C CYS A 62 7.29 19.46 3.37
N THR A 63 7.65 20.76 3.31
CA THR A 63 8.03 21.53 4.49
C THR A 63 6.88 21.69 5.47
N ARG A 64 5.66 21.97 4.98
CA ARG A 64 4.50 22.25 5.85
C ARG A 64 3.97 21.01 6.57
N PHE A 65 3.88 19.88 5.86
CA PHE A 65 3.25 18.66 6.38
C PHE A 65 4.26 17.58 6.80
N ASN A 66 5.57 17.85 6.65
CA ASN A 66 6.64 16.90 6.91
C ASN A 66 6.42 15.55 6.21
N VAL A 67 6.01 15.60 4.94
CA VAL A 67 5.73 14.42 4.12
C VAL A 67 6.82 14.19 3.09
N HIS A 68 7.02 12.93 2.73
CA HIS A 68 7.92 12.57 1.65
C HIS A 68 7.48 13.19 0.31
N ARG A 69 8.45 13.47 -0.57
CA ARG A 69 8.23 14.11 -1.88
C ARG A 69 7.18 13.38 -2.73
N SER A 70 7.16 12.04 -2.70
CA SER A 70 6.16 11.24 -3.42
C SER A 70 4.73 11.47 -2.92
N THR A 71 4.53 11.67 -1.62
CA THR A 71 3.22 11.98 -1.04
C THR A 71 2.79 13.39 -1.43
N ALA A 72 3.71 14.36 -1.35
CA ALA A 72 3.46 15.73 -1.80
C ALA A 72 3.05 15.77 -3.28
N TYR A 73 3.76 15.05 -4.17
CA TYR A 73 3.37 14.90 -5.58
C TYR A 73 1.97 14.34 -5.78
N ARG A 74 1.57 13.33 -5.00
CA ARG A 74 0.22 12.75 -5.10
C ARG A 74 -0.84 13.77 -4.69
N TRP A 75 -0.60 14.52 -3.62
CA TRP A 75 -1.54 15.52 -3.11
C TRP A 75 -1.67 16.71 -4.07
N THR A 76 -0.56 17.24 -4.58
CA THR A 76 -0.62 18.34 -5.56
C THR A 76 -1.26 17.90 -6.87
N ASN A 77 -1.03 16.67 -7.34
CA ASN A 77 -1.72 16.18 -8.54
C ASN A 77 -3.22 16.00 -8.31
N ALA A 78 -3.64 15.49 -7.15
CA ALA A 78 -5.05 15.40 -6.79
C ALA A 78 -5.70 16.79 -6.68
N LEU A 79 -4.96 17.76 -6.12
CA LEU A 79 -5.39 19.15 -6.03
C LEU A 79 -5.51 19.79 -7.44
N ALA A 80 -4.52 19.58 -8.31
CA ALA A 80 -4.55 20.07 -9.68
C ALA A 80 -5.76 19.52 -10.44
N ALA A 81 -6.03 18.21 -10.34
CA ALA A 81 -7.21 17.59 -10.92
C ALA A 81 -8.52 18.19 -10.36
N ALA A 82 -8.58 18.48 -9.07
CA ALA A 82 -9.75 19.11 -8.45
C ALA A 82 -10.00 20.55 -8.96
N TYR A 83 -8.93 21.28 -9.31
CA TYR A 83 -9.02 22.60 -9.95
C TYR A 83 -9.17 22.55 -11.47
N GLY A 84 -9.21 21.35 -12.08
CA GLY A 84 -9.22 21.20 -13.54
C GLY A 84 -7.92 21.60 -14.24
N ILE A 85 -6.80 21.63 -13.50
CA ILE A 85 -5.47 21.89 -14.05
C ILE A 85 -4.92 20.56 -14.55
N ASP A 86 -4.66 20.47 -15.85
CA ASP A 86 -4.06 19.26 -16.42
C ASP A 86 -2.68 19.00 -15.79
N PRO A 87 -2.44 17.79 -15.25
CA PRO A 87 -1.13 17.46 -14.74
C PRO A 87 -0.12 17.43 -15.90
N PRO A 88 1.11 17.92 -15.69
CA PRO A 88 2.14 17.83 -16.72
C PRO A 88 2.31 16.36 -17.13
N PRO A 89 2.46 16.07 -18.43
CA PRO A 89 2.59 14.69 -18.90
C PRO A 89 3.77 14.04 -18.18
N ARG A 90 3.52 12.87 -17.55
CA ARG A 90 4.62 12.05 -17.03
C ARG A 90 5.48 11.67 -18.21
N SER A 91 6.70 12.22 -18.28
CA SER A 91 7.74 11.79 -19.21
C SER A 91 7.89 10.28 -19.10
N GLY A 92 7.36 9.54 -20.07
CA GLY A 92 7.20 8.08 -20.02
C GLY A 92 5.95 7.53 -20.69
N ARG A 93 4.99 8.37 -21.07
CA ARG A 93 3.88 7.99 -21.98
C ARG A 93 4.10 8.61 -23.36
N GLU A 94 5.20 8.24 -24.01
CA GLU A 94 5.30 8.38 -25.46
C GLU A 94 4.29 7.44 -26.12
N ALA A 95 3.64 7.96 -27.14
CA ALA A 95 2.60 7.32 -27.93
C ALA A 95 3.01 5.92 -28.38
N ARG A 96 2.13 4.94 -28.13
CA ARG A 96 2.05 3.69 -28.88
C ARG A 96 0.74 3.68 -29.65
#